data_AF-A0A7C4EV31-F1
#
_entry.id   AF-A0A7C4EV31-F1
#
_cell.length_a   1.000
_cell.length_b   1.000
_cell.length_c   1.000
_cell.angle_alpha   90.00
_cell.angle_beta   90.00
_cell.angle_gamma   90.00
#
_symmetry.space_group_name_H-M   'P 1'
#
loop_
_entity.id
_entity.type
_entity.pdbx_description
1 polymer ?
#
loop_
_entity_poly.entity_id
_entity_poly.type
_entity_poly.pdbx_seq_one_letter_code
_entity_poly.pdbx_strand_id
1 'polypeptide(L)'
;KISSLPRMMGFQASGAAPIVLGHVVEKPETLATAIRIGNPASWKSAEAARDESGGRIDMVTDEEIVAAYKLVASCEGVFCEPASAASIAGLIKLNHERIFKGGETVVCTLTGHGLKDPDNAIKASAEPVVCEPDIKKVLNVIGF
;
A
#
# COMPACT_ATOMS: atom_id res chain seq x y z
N LYS A 1 4.07 30.45 3.02
CA LYS A 1 4.93 30.22 4.21
C LYS A 1 4.41 28.96 4.89
N ILE A 2 5.24 27.94 5.11
CA ILE A 2 4.84 26.71 5.82
C ILE A 2 5.02 26.92 7.32
N SER A 3 4.04 26.52 8.12
CA SER A 3 4.02 26.68 9.59
C SER A 3 4.61 25.47 10.33
N SER A 4 4.75 24.33 9.67
CA SER A 4 5.35 23.11 10.20
C SER A 4 5.83 22.21 9.06
N LEU A 5 6.71 21.26 9.38
CA LEU A 5 7.13 20.18 8.48
C LEU A 5 6.31 18.92 8.78
N PRO A 6 6.00 18.08 7.77
CA PRO A 6 5.29 16.83 7.98
C PRO A 6 6.19 15.80 8.68
N ARG A 7 5.57 14.85 9.38
CA ARG A 7 6.25 13.64 9.87
C ARG A 7 6.33 12.63 8.73
N MET A 8 7.52 12.10 8.45
CA MET A 8 7.71 11.16 7.35
C MET A 8 7.34 9.75 7.80
N MET A 9 6.32 9.17 7.17
CA MET A 9 5.85 7.82 7.45
C MET A 9 6.22 6.91 6.28
N GLY A 10 7.26 6.09 6.45
CA GLY A 10 7.74 5.14 5.46
C GLY A 10 7.24 3.73 5.74
N PHE A 11 6.92 2.97 4.69
CA PHE A 11 6.44 1.59 4.81
C PHE A 11 7.17 0.67 3.85
N GLN A 12 7.66 -0.45 4.35
CA GLN A 12 8.24 -1.53 3.57
C GLN A 12 7.30 -2.73 3.54
N ALA A 13 7.40 -3.60 2.53
CA ALA A 13 6.76 -4.91 2.60
C ALA A 13 7.51 -5.78 3.62
N SER A 14 6.81 -6.56 4.45
CA SER A 14 7.39 -7.32 5.56
C SER A 14 8.49 -8.29 5.14
N GLY A 15 8.36 -8.92 3.97
CA GLY A 15 9.37 -9.80 3.38
C GLY A 15 10.57 -9.07 2.73
N ALA A 16 10.54 -7.73 2.69
CA ALA A 16 11.59 -6.88 2.14
C ALA A 16 11.75 -5.59 2.98
N ALA A 17 11.86 -5.74 4.32
CA ALA A 17 11.88 -4.63 5.28
C ALA A 17 13.24 -4.39 5.98
N PRO A 18 14.37 -4.26 5.27
CA PRO A 18 15.69 -4.16 5.88
C PRO A 18 15.87 -2.98 6.84
N ILE A 19 15.28 -1.82 6.58
CA ILE A 19 15.42 -0.63 7.46
C ILE A 19 14.70 -0.87 8.79
N VAL A 20 13.53 -1.51 8.75
CA VAL A 20 12.77 -1.89 9.95
C VAL A 20 13.52 -2.95 10.76
N LEU A 21 14.09 -3.95 10.07
CA LEU A 21 14.81 -5.07 10.69
C LEU A 21 16.23 -4.70 11.15
N GLY A 22 16.77 -3.57 10.70
CA GLY A 22 18.12 -3.10 11.04
C GLY A 22 19.25 -3.89 10.40
N HIS A 23 18.97 -4.74 9.40
CA HIS A 23 19.98 -5.53 8.68
C HIS A 23 19.54 -5.85 7.25
N VAL A 24 20.51 -6.16 6.39
CA VAL A 24 20.27 -6.52 4.98
C VAL A 24 19.41 -7.78 4.89
N VAL A 25 18.38 -7.73 4.05
CA VAL A 25 17.56 -8.90 3.71
C VAL A 25 18.09 -9.50 2.41
N GLU A 26 18.85 -10.59 2.50
CA GLU A 26 19.53 -11.21 1.34
C GLU A 26 18.56 -11.72 0.26
N LYS A 27 17.35 -12.14 0.66
CA LYS A 27 16.32 -12.69 -0.23
C LYS A 27 15.00 -11.95 -0.02
N PRO A 28 14.89 -10.69 -0.47
CA PRO A 28 13.68 -9.90 -0.28
C PRO A 28 12.56 -10.50 -1.12
N GLU A 29 11.39 -10.71 -0.51
CA GLU A 29 10.22 -11.28 -1.17
C GLU A 29 8.98 -10.44 -0.87
N THR A 30 8.22 -10.12 -1.93
CA THR A 30 6.93 -9.42 -1.87
C THR A 30 6.36 -9.33 -3.27
N LEU A 31 5.03 -9.36 -3.38
CA LEU A 31 4.31 -9.04 -4.62
C LEU A 31 4.53 -7.58 -5.08
N ALA A 32 4.87 -6.67 -4.16
CA ALA A 32 5.13 -5.27 -4.43
C ALA A 32 6.55 -5.06 -4.99
N THR A 33 6.74 -5.46 -6.25
CA THR A 33 8.05 -5.54 -6.92
C THR A 33 8.90 -4.27 -6.81
N ALA A 34 8.29 -3.08 -6.90
CA ALA A 34 9.02 -1.80 -6.83
C ALA A 34 9.69 -1.52 -5.48
N ILE A 35 9.26 -2.19 -4.41
CA ILE A 35 9.85 -2.09 -3.06
C ILE A 35 10.47 -3.42 -2.59
N ARG A 36 10.69 -4.39 -3.49
CA ARG A 36 11.38 -5.66 -3.22
C ARG A 36 12.90 -5.45 -3.12
N ILE A 37 13.33 -4.66 -2.13
CA ILE A 37 14.72 -4.21 -1.96
C ILE A 37 15.24 -4.68 -0.60
N GLY A 38 16.30 -5.49 -0.62
CA GLY A 38 16.95 -6.05 0.56
C GLY A 38 18.08 -5.20 1.15
N ASN A 39 18.65 -4.30 0.34
CA ASN A 39 19.73 -3.39 0.76
C ASN A 39 19.54 -2.01 0.09
N PRO A 40 18.77 -1.09 0.70
CA PRO A 40 18.46 0.21 0.11
C PRO A 40 19.69 1.10 -0.02
N ALA A 41 19.96 1.62 -1.22
CA ALA A 41 21.10 2.51 -1.46
C ALA A 41 21.07 3.78 -0.59
N SER A 42 19.87 4.30 -0.29
CA SER A 42 19.67 5.51 0.52
C SER A 42 19.30 5.22 1.98
N TRP A 43 19.74 4.08 2.54
CA TRP A 43 19.37 3.64 3.89
C TRP A 43 19.57 4.75 4.95
N LYS A 44 20.78 5.32 5.03
CA LYS A 44 21.09 6.34 6.04
C LYS A 44 20.30 7.63 5.87
N SER A 45 20.02 8.03 4.64
CA SER A 45 19.16 9.18 4.37
C SER A 45 17.70 8.92 4.77
N ALA A 46 17.21 7.69 4.62
CA ALA A 46 15.87 7.32 5.07
C ALA A 46 15.77 7.30 6.61
N GLU A 47 16.77 6.76 7.31
CA GLU A 47 16.86 6.84 8.77
C GLU A 47 16.90 8.29 9.26
N ALA A 48 17.74 9.12 8.64
CA ALA A 48 17.81 10.55 8.96
C ALA A 48 16.46 11.26 8.74
N ALA A 49 15.79 11.03 7.60
CA ALA A 49 14.48 11.61 7.34
C ALA A 49 13.41 11.18 8.35
N ARG A 50 13.43 9.91 8.80
CA ARG A 50 12.58 9.41 9.88
C ARG A 50 12.85 10.17 11.18
N ASP A 51 14.11 10.23 11.59
CA ASP A 51 14.53 10.76 12.89
C ASP A 51 14.34 12.28 12.96
N GLU A 52 14.75 13.02 11.93
CA GLU A 52 14.64 14.48 11.84
C GLU A 52 13.19 14.97 11.76
N SER A 53 12.31 14.21 11.10
CA SER A 53 10.88 14.56 11.01
C SER A 53 10.06 14.09 12.22
N GLY A 54 10.65 13.32 13.14
CA GLY A 54 9.91 12.63 14.21
C GLY A 54 8.87 11.64 13.69
N GLY A 55 9.14 11.07 12.51
CA GLY A 55 8.29 10.12 11.81
C GLY A 55 8.59 8.67 12.18
N ARG A 56 8.20 7.75 11.30
CA ARG A 56 8.38 6.30 11.50
C ARG A 56 8.65 5.63 10.16
N ILE A 57 9.54 4.64 10.16
CA ILE A 57 9.62 3.65 9.08
C ILE A 57 9.16 2.33 9.69
N ASP A 58 8.16 1.71 9.09
CA ASP A 58 7.56 0.46 9.53
C ASP A 58 7.34 -0.48 8.34
N MET A 59 6.76 -1.65 8.59
CA MET A 59 6.43 -2.63 7.56
C MET A 59 4.96 -3.03 7.60
N VAL A 60 4.47 -3.45 6.43
CA VAL A 60 3.13 -4.00 6.19
C VAL A 60 3.26 -5.32 5.44
N THR A 61 2.32 -6.22 5.65
CA THR A 61 2.25 -7.52 4.98
C THR A 61 1.72 -7.40 3.55
N ASP A 62 2.00 -8.39 2.71
CA ASP A 62 1.47 -8.45 1.35
C ASP A 62 -0.07 -8.51 1.35
N GLU A 63 -0.67 -9.15 2.35
CA GLU A 63 -2.12 -9.19 2.55
C GLU A 63 -2.69 -7.79 2.83
N GLU A 64 -2.03 -7.01 3.69
CA GLU A 64 -2.41 -5.61 3.97
C GLU A 64 -2.24 -4.72 2.74
N ILE A 65 -1.16 -4.92 1.97
CA ILE A 65 -0.93 -4.22 0.70
C ILE A 65 -2.05 -4.50 -0.29
N VAL A 66 -2.44 -5.78 -0.48
CA VAL A 66 -3.52 -6.17 -1.39
C VAL A 66 -4.86 -5.63 -0.92
N ALA A 67 -5.14 -5.65 0.39
CA ALA A 67 -6.35 -5.07 0.95
C ALA A 67 -6.43 -3.57 0.65
N ALA A 68 -5.35 -2.82 0.88
CA ALA A 68 -5.27 -1.39 0.60
C ALA A 68 -5.37 -1.08 -0.91
N TYR A 69 -4.73 -1.90 -1.74
CA TYR A 69 -4.78 -1.80 -3.21
C TYR A 69 -6.20 -1.96 -3.75
N LYS A 70 -6.96 -2.95 -3.25
CA LYS A 70 -8.37 -3.13 -3.60
C LYS A 70 -9.24 -1.99 -3.07
N LEU A 71 -8.97 -1.54 -1.85
CA LEU A 71 -9.74 -0.48 -1.20
C LEU A 71 -9.65 0.84 -1.97
N VAL A 72 -8.45 1.30 -2.30
CA VAL A 72 -8.26 2.58 -3.00
C VAL A 72 -8.89 2.57 -4.40
N ALA A 73 -8.81 1.44 -5.12
CA ALA A 73 -9.46 1.30 -6.42
C ALA A 73 -10.99 1.30 -6.32
N SER A 74 -11.56 0.59 -5.34
CA SER A 74 -13.02 0.41 -5.21
C SER A 74 -13.74 1.58 -4.52
N CYS A 75 -13.09 2.26 -3.57
CA CYS A 75 -13.69 3.37 -2.82
C CYS A 75 -13.38 4.73 -3.44
N GLU A 76 -12.18 4.93 -3.98
CA GLU A 76 -11.72 6.26 -4.47
C GLU A 76 -11.61 6.33 -5.99
N GLY A 77 -11.75 5.20 -6.70
CA GLY A 77 -11.57 5.15 -8.16
C GLY A 77 -10.13 5.44 -8.61
N VAL A 78 -9.15 5.32 -7.70
CA VAL A 78 -7.73 5.57 -8.00
C VAL A 78 -6.99 4.24 -8.12
N PHE A 79 -6.45 3.99 -9.31
CA PHE A 79 -5.76 2.74 -9.62
C PHE A 79 -4.23 2.90 -9.58
N CYS A 80 -3.62 2.53 -8.45
CA CYS A 80 -2.16 2.56 -8.24
C CYS A 80 -1.54 1.16 -8.24
N GLU A 81 -0.21 1.05 -8.36
CA GLU A 81 0.48 -0.25 -8.27
C GLU A 81 0.57 -0.77 -6.82
N PRO A 82 0.82 -2.06 -6.57
CA PRO A 82 0.87 -2.59 -5.19
C PRO A 82 1.88 -1.89 -4.27
N ALA A 83 3.05 -1.49 -4.76
CA ALA A 83 4.02 -0.74 -3.97
C ALA A 83 3.49 0.63 -3.51
N SER A 84 2.65 1.29 -4.32
CA SER A 84 1.99 2.53 -3.94
C SER A 84 0.98 2.31 -2.81
N ALA A 85 0.25 1.20 -2.86
CA ALA A 85 -0.74 0.83 -1.86
C ALA A 85 -0.14 0.57 -0.47
N ALA A 86 1.17 0.27 -0.37
CA ALA A 86 1.86 0.13 0.92
C ALA A 86 1.75 1.40 1.79
N SER A 87 1.70 2.59 1.19
CA SER A 87 1.50 3.84 1.92
C SER A 87 0.11 3.93 2.59
N ILE A 88 -0.92 3.41 1.93
CA ILE A 88 -2.30 3.36 2.42
C ILE A 88 -2.46 2.23 3.45
N ALA A 89 -1.88 1.06 3.19
CA ALA A 89 -1.83 -0.04 4.15
C ALA A 89 -1.18 0.41 5.47
N GLY A 90 -0.08 1.15 5.38
CA GLY A 90 0.60 1.75 6.52
C GLY A 90 -0.28 2.74 7.28
N LEU A 91 -1.00 3.61 6.58
CA LEU A 91 -1.98 4.52 7.20
C LEU A 91 -3.08 3.75 7.94
N ILE A 92 -3.65 2.71 7.34
CA ILE A 92 -4.69 1.87 7.96
C ILE A 92 -4.15 1.21 9.23
N LYS A 93 -2.96 0.60 9.16
CA LYS A 93 -2.28 -0.01 10.32
C LYS A 93 -2.11 0.99 11.46
N LEU A 94 -1.57 2.17 11.16
CA LEU A 94 -1.36 3.22 12.15
C LEU A 94 -2.66 3.78 12.75
N ASN A 95 -3.72 3.83 11.96
CA ASN A 95 -5.05 4.19 12.46
C ASN A 95 -5.59 3.14 13.44
N HIS A 96 -5.38 1.84 13.17
CA HIS A 96 -5.71 0.77 14.12
C HIS A 96 -4.88 0.85 15.41
N GLU A 97 -3.61 1.26 15.32
CA GLU A 97 -2.75 1.55 16.48
C GLU A 97 -3.16 2.83 17.25
N ARG A 98 -4.17 3.57 16.77
CA ARG A 98 -4.70 4.80 17.40
C ARG A 98 -3.63 5.89 17.58
N ILE A 99 -2.71 6.02 16.63
CA ILE A 99 -1.69 7.08 16.69
C ILE A 99 -2.27 8.47 16.38
N PHE A 100 -3.36 8.52 15.62
CA PHE A 100 -4.04 9.75 15.23
C PHE A 100 -5.05 10.16 16.29
N LYS A 101 -5.13 11.46 16.56
CA LYS A 101 -6.05 12.07 17.54
C LYS A 101 -7.27 12.71 16.89
N GLY A 102 -7.32 12.74 15.56
CA GLY A 102 -8.38 13.37 14.77
C GLY A 102 -8.00 14.79 14.37
N GLY A 103 -8.39 15.18 13.16
CA GLY A 103 -8.11 16.50 12.59
C GLY A 103 -6.75 16.62 11.89
N GLU A 104 -5.94 15.57 11.88
CA GLU A 104 -4.69 15.56 11.11
C GLU A 104 -4.95 15.47 9.60
N THR A 105 -4.15 16.19 8.82
CA THR A 105 -4.07 16.01 7.36
C THR A 105 -2.97 14.99 7.05
N VAL A 106 -3.34 13.91 6.36
CA VAL A 106 -2.40 12.89 5.88
C VAL A 106 -2.31 12.95 4.37
N VAL A 107 -1.09 12.82 3.84
CA VAL A 107 -0.83 12.72 2.41
C VAL A 107 -0.12 11.39 2.15
N CYS A 108 -0.70 10.56 1.29
CA CYS A 108 -0.12 9.29 0.85
C CYS A 108 0.38 9.42 -0.58
N THR A 109 1.67 9.16 -0.79
CA THR A 109 2.26 9.18 -2.13
C THR A 109 2.00 7.86 -2.84
N LEU A 110 1.22 7.92 -3.92
CA LEU A 110 1.04 6.79 -4.83
C LEU A 110 2.09 6.88 -5.94
N THR A 111 3.19 6.15 -5.77
CA THR A 111 4.41 6.24 -6.59
C THR A 111 4.24 5.84 -8.06
N GLY A 112 3.23 5.02 -8.38
CA GLY A 112 3.05 4.48 -9.72
C GLY A 112 1.61 4.10 -10.03
N HIS A 113 1.31 4.12 -11.33
CA HIS A 113 0.00 3.78 -11.87
C HIS A 113 -0.21 2.26 -11.89
N GLY A 114 -1.43 1.78 -11.60
CA GLY A 114 -1.75 0.35 -11.51
C GLY A 114 -1.52 -0.42 -12.82
N LEU A 115 -1.55 0.26 -13.97
CA LEU A 115 -1.25 -0.33 -15.28
C LEU A 115 0.21 -0.79 -15.46
N LYS A 116 1.13 -0.44 -14.54
CA LYS A 116 2.47 -1.02 -14.54
C LYS A 116 2.48 -2.51 -14.17
N ASP A 117 1.43 -2.97 -13.50
CA ASP A 117 1.34 -4.32 -12.93
C ASP A 117 -0.03 -4.96 -13.23
N PRO A 118 -0.31 -5.28 -14.50
CA PRO A 118 -1.58 -5.89 -14.89
C PRO A 118 -1.76 -7.29 -14.29
N ASP A 119 -0.68 -8.02 -14.03
CA ASP A 119 -0.73 -9.38 -13.49
C ASP A 119 -1.32 -9.40 -12.08
N ASN A 120 -0.87 -8.49 -11.20
CA ASN A 120 -1.46 -8.38 -9.87
C ASN A 120 -2.90 -7.87 -9.92
N ALA A 121 -3.26 -7.02 -10.89
CA ALA A 121 -4.64 -6.60 -11.09
C ALA A 121 -5.57 -7.77 -11.43
N ILE A 122 -5.14 -8.64 -12.34
CA ILE A 122 -5.87 -9.85 -12.71
C ILE A 122 -6.00 -10.80 -11.51
N LYS A 123 -4.90 -11.07 -10.80
CA LYS A 123 -4.90 -11.95 -9.61
C LYS A 123 -5.77 -11.41 -8.48
N ALA A 124 -5.85 -10.09 -8.32
CA ALA A 124 -6.65 -9.45 -7.30
C ALA A 124 -8.16 -9.42 -7.65
N SER A 125 -8.51 -9.61 -8.92
CA SER A 125 -9.89 -9.59 -9.41
C SER A 125 -10.61 -10.90 -9.09
N ALA A 126 -11.92 -10.81 -8.85
CA ALA A 126 -12.77 -11.98 -8.72
C ALA A 126 -13.08 -12.56 -10.11
N GLU A 127 -13.27 -13.88 -10.21
CA GLU A 127 -13.79 -14.47 -11.42
C GLU A 127 -15.22 -13.96 -11.70
N PRO A 128 -15.58 -13.71 -12.97
CA PRO A 128 -16.95 -13.30 -13.31
C PRO A 128 -17.97 -14.36 -12.91
N VAL A 129 -19.12 -13.92 -12.39
CA VAL A 129 -20.26 -14.82 -12.16
C VAL A 129 -20.89 -15.17 -13.51
N VAL A 130 -20.82 -16.44 -13.89
CA VAL A 130 -21.39 -16.95 -15.15
C VAL A 130 -22.91 -17.15 -14.99
N CYS A 131 -23.69 -16.61 -15.92
CA CYS A 131 -25.14 -16.81 -15.98
C CYS A 131 -25.64 -17.03 -17.41
N GLU A 132 -26.86 -17.56 -17.54
CA GLU A 132 -27.52 -17.77 -18.84
C GLU A 132 -27.79 -16.43 -19.54
N PRO A 133 -27.84 -16.40 -20.90
CA PRO A 133 -28.13 -15.20 -21.68
C PRO A 133 -29.63 -14.82 -21.61
N ASP A 134 -30.13 -14.60 -20.40
CA ASP A 134 -31.51 -14.24 -20.07
C ASP A 134 -31.53 -13.04 -19.11
N ILE A 135 -32.36 -12.04 -19.41
CA ILE A 135 -32.40 -10.80 -18.65
C ILE A 135 -32.80 -11.00 -17.19
N LYS A 136 -33.70 -11.94 -16.88
CA LYS A 136 -34.12 -12.20 -15.49
C LYS A 136 -33.00 -12.86 -14.71
N LYS A 137 -32.24 -13.76 -15.34
CA LYS A 137 -31.05 -14.38 -14.73
C LYS A 137 -29.98 -13.36 -14.43
N VAL A 138 -29.71 -12.43 -15.37
CA VAL A 138 -28.76 -11.34 -15.16
C VAL A 138 -29.19 -10.45 -13.98
N LEU A 139 -30.45 -9.98 -13.97
CA LEU A 139 -30.97 -9.12 -12.90
C LEU A 139 -30.84 -9.76 -11.51
N ASN A 140 -31.23 -11.03 -11.39
CA ASN A 140 -31.06 -11.77 -10.13
C ASN A 140 -29.60 -11.82 -9.65
N VAL A 141 -28.63 -11.95 -10.56
CA VAL A 141 -27.19 -12.01 -10.22
C VAL A 141 -26.67 -10.66 -9.74
N ILE A 142 -27.12 -9.55 -10.34
CA ILE A 142 -26.69 -8.20 -9.93
C ILE A 142 -27.55 -7.62 -8.79
N GLY A 143 -28.49 -8.39 -8.24
CA GLY A 143 -29.28 -8.04 -7.07
C GLY A 143 -30.54 -7.21 -7.34
N PHE A 144 -31.11 -7.30 -8.54
CA PHE A 144 -32.34 -6.63 -8.97
C PHE A 144 -33.48 -7.60 -9.22
#